data_AF-A0A7S3J6Y7-F1
#
_entry.id   AF-A0A7S3J6Y7-F1
#
_cell.length_a   1.000
_cell.length_b   1.000
_cell.length_c   1.000
_cell.angle_alpha   90.00
_cell.angle_beta   90.00
_cell.angle_gamma   90.00
#
_symmetry.space_group_name_H-M   'P 1'
#
loop_
_entity.id
_entity.type
_entity.pdbx_description
1 polymer ?
#
loop_
_entity_poly.entity_id
_entity_poly.type
_entity_poly.pdbx_seq_one_letter_code
_entity_poly.pdbx_strand_id
1 'polypeptide(L)'
;SQEDWKARLYKVALTQKLNNLKKLRFTHLLWDTVLFNHTKALIGGRMRLLLVGGAPVSPELFDTMKCLLCVPIIQGYGQTETNAPVALTHPRDPESGHVGGPFTCCMFKTQDIPDMEYTSIDKPFPRGELCVKGPAVFQGYFNNTEK
;
A
#
# COMPACT_ATOMS: atom_id res chain seq x y z
N SER A 1 1.27 -21.59 30.06
CA SER A 1 2.52 -21.02 30.62
C SER A 1 2.31 -19.53 30.87
N GLN A 2 3.13 -18.89 31.70
CA GLN A 2 2.95 -17.52 32.19
C GLN A 2 2.95 -16.43 31.08
N GLU A 3 3.28 -16.78 29.84
CA GLU A 3 3.31 -15.88 28.67
C GLU A 3 2.06 -15.94 27.78
N ASP A 4 1.21 -16.95 27.96
CA ASP A 4 0.06 -17.22 27.08
C ASP A 4 -1.00 -16.10 27.12
N TRP A 5 -1.20 -15.49 28.29
CA TRP A 5 -2.17 -14.40 28.44
C TRP A 5 -1.74 -13.11 27.73
N LYS A 6 -0.43 -12.82 27.63
CA LYS A 6 0.09 -11.64 26.92
C LYS A 6 -0.14 -11.78 25.42
N ALA A 7 0.15 -12.97 24.88
CA ALA A 7 -0.10 -13.29 23.47
C ALA A 7 -1.60 -13.19 23.14
N ARG A 8 -2.47 -13.70 24.03
CA ARG A 8 -3.93 -13.57 23.89
C ARG A 8 -4.39 -12.12 23.94
N LEU A 9 -3.86 -11.32 24.87
CA LEU A 9 -4.17 -9.89 24.97
C LEU A 9 -3.77 -9.13 23.69
N TYR A 10 -2.57 -9.38 23.18
CA TYR A 10 -2.09 -8.77 21.95
C TYR A 10 -2.97 -9.13 20.76
N LYS A 11 -3.36 -10.42 20.65
CA LYS A 11 -4.27 -10.89 19.60
C LYS A 11 -5.63 -10.20 19.68
N VAL A 12 -6.21 -10.07 20.87
CA VAL A 12 -7.47 -9.34 21.08
C VAL A 12 -7.35 -7.87 20.67
N ALA A 13 -6.28 -7.19 21.09
CA ALA A 13 -6.04 -5.80 20.76
C ALA A 13 -5.86 -5.58 19.24
N LEU A 14 -5.07 -6.44 18.58
CA LEU A 14 -4.85 -6.38 17.14
C LEU A 14 -6.15 -6.65 16.38
N THR A 15 -6.91 -7.69 16.72
CA THR A 15 -8.21 -7.99 16.08
C THR A 15 -9.19 -6.83 16.23
N GLN A 16 -9.25 -6.19 17.41
CA GLN A 16 -10.10 -5.02 17.62
C GLN A 16 -9.70 -3.87 16.70
N LYS A 17 -8.39 -3.59 16.56
CA LYS A 17 -7.90 -2.53 15.68
C LYS A 17 -8.14 -2.86 14.20
N LEU A 18 -7.90 -4.09 13.76
CA LEU A 18 -8.19 -4.56 12.41
C LEU A 18 -9.69 -4.40 12.07
N ASN A 19 -10.59 -4.75 12.98
CA ASN A 19 -12.03 -4.53 12.80
C ASN A 19 -12.40 -3.05 12.67
N ASN A 20 -11.62 -2.16 13.28
CA ASN A 20 -11.80 -0.71 13.20
C ASN A 20 -11.19 -0.08 11.94
N LEU A 21 -10.30 -0.77 11.21
CA LEU A 21 -9.70 -0.27 9.97
C LEU A 21 -10.75 0.04 8.90
N LYS A 22 -11.81 -0.77 8.81
CA LYS A 22 -12.96 -0.51 7.92
C LYS A 22 -13.65 0.83 8.19
N LYS A 23 -13.46 1.39 9.39
CA LYS A 23 -13.96 2.72 9.81
C LYS A 23 -12.87 3.80 9.75
N LEU A 24 -11.77 3.55 9.04
CA LEU A 24 -10.60 4.43 8.92
C LEU A 24 -9.90 4.72 10.25
N ARG A 25 -9.95 3.78 11.20
CA ARG A 25 -9.36 3.93 12.54
C ARG A 25 -8.31 2.85 12.80
N PHE A 26 -7.06 3.21 12.54
CA PHE A 26 -5.88 2.39 12.87
C PHE A 26 -5.27 2.74 14.25
N THR A 27 -5.84 3.71 14.97
CA THR A 27 -5.46 4.08 16.35
C THR A 27 -6.56 3.71 17.34
N HIS A 28 -6.17 3.42 18.57
CA HIS A 28 -7.08 3.08 19.66
C HIS A 28 -6.49 3.52 21.01
N LEU A 29 -7.16 4.44 21.73
CA LEU A 29 -6.61 5.08 22.92
C LEU A 29 -6.05 4.09 23.97
N LEU A 30 -6.84 3.06 24.32
CA LEU A 30 -6.43 2.08 25.32
C LEU A 30 -5.32 1.16 24.82
N TRP A 31 -5.42 0.68 23.57
CA TRP A 31 -4.50 -0.35 23.07
C TRP A 31 -3.17 0.24 22.65
N ASP A 32 -3.19 1.46 22.12
CA ASP A 32 -1.98 2.18 21.74
C ASP A 32 -1.19 2.53 22.99
N THR A 33 -1.84 2.99 24.05
CA THR A 33 -1.17 3.31 25.32
C THR A 33 -0.55 2.08 25.97
N VAL A 34 -1.28 0.95 26.00
CA VAL A 34 -0.85 -0.26 26.72
C VAL A 34 0.13 -1.11 25.92
N LEU A 35 -0.03 -1.22 24.59
CA LEU A 35 0.72 -2.18 23.75
C LEU A 35 1.49 -1.50 22.60
N PHE A 36 0.82 -0.70 21.77
CA PHE A 36 1.41 -0.27 20.49
C PHE A 36 2.29 0.99 20.55
N ASN A 37 2.32 1.72 21.67
CA ASN A 37 3.28 2.81 21.87
C ASN A 37 4.72 2.28 21.95
N HIS A 38 4.91 1.04 22.44
CA HIS A 38 6.21 0.38 22.42
C HIS A 38 6.66 0.10 20.99
N THR A 39 5.81 -0.49 20.15
CA THR A 39 6.12 -0.74 18.72
C THR A 39 6.35 0.56 17.95
N LYS A 40 5.57 1.61 18.24
CA LYS A 40 5.79 2.95 17.71
C LYS A 40 7.13 3.55 18.15
N ALA A 41 7.58 3.29 19.38
CA ALA A 41 8.87 3.77 19.88
C ALA A 41 10.06 3.10 19.17
N LEU A 42 9.93 1.82 18.76
CA LEU A 42 10.99 1.10 18.03
C LEU A 42 11.37 1.74 16.69
N ILE A 43 10.42 2.44 16.07
CA ILE A 43 10.62 3.20 14.81
C ILE A 43 10.83 4.70 15.06
N GLY A 44 11.23 5.08 16.29
CA GLY A 44 11.56 6.46 16.66
C GLY A 44 10.41 7.29 17.24
N GLY A 45 9.20 6.74 17.40
CA GLY A 45 8.09 7.37 18.13
C GLY A 45 7.40 8.54 17.44
N ARG A 46 8.00 9.10 16.38
CA ARG A 46 7.54 10.33 15.69
C ARG A 46 7.15 10.12 14.24
N MET A 47 7.14 8.88 13.75
CA MET A 47 6.65 8.58 12.40
C MET A 47 5.19 9.02 12.25
N ARG A 48 4.87 9.60 11.09
CA ARG A 48 3.52 10.13 10.77
C ARG A 48 2.88 9.45 9.56
N LEU A 49 3.70 8.81 8.73
CA LEU A 49 3.32 8.17 7.48
C LEU A 49 4.42 7.19 7.11
N LEU A 50 4.06 6.04 6.56
CA LEU A 50 4.98 5.12 5.92
C LEU A 50 4.59 4.98 4.44
N LEU A 51 5.55 5.15 3.53
CA LEU A 51 5.37 4.84 2.12
C LEU A 51 6.08 3.53 1.80
N VAL A 52 5.36 2.64 1.11
CA VAL A 52 5.92 1.39 0.59
C VAL A 52 5.71 1.33 -0.93
N GLY A 53 6.66 0.73 -1.64
CA GLY A 53 6.63 0.57 -3.09
C GLY A 53 7.68 -0.43 -3.55
N GLY A 54 7.78 -0.62 -4.86
CA GLY A 54 8.74 -1.53 -5.50
C GLY A 54 8.23 -2.97 -5.64
N ALA A 55 7.56 -3.52 -4.62
CA ALA A 55 6.99 -4.86 -4.68
C ALA A 55 5.55 -4.92 -4.11
N PRO A 56 4.71 -5.87 -4.57
CA PRO A 56 3.42 -6.13 -3.97
C PRO A 56 3.54 -6.49 -2.48
N VAL A 57 2.63 -5.96 -1.67
CA VAL A 57 2.52 -6.25 -0.24
C VAL A 57 1.15 -6.88 -0.02
N SER A 58 1.07 -7.96 0.76
CA SER A 58 -0.22 -8.60 1.03
C SER A 58 -1.14 -7.66 1.83
N PRO A 59 -2.45 -7.65 1.55
CA PRO A 59 -3.40 -6.78 2.26
C PRO A 59 -3.37 -7.01 3.78
N GLU A 60 -3.27 -8.28 4.20
CA GLU A 60 -3.21 -8.65 5.62
C GLU A 60 -1.99 -8.07 6.33
N LEU A 61 -0.81 -8.14 5.70
CA LEU A 61 0.41 -7.56 6.27
C LEU A 61 0.30 -6.03 6.33
N PHE A 62 -0.25 -5.42 5.28
CA PHE A 62 -0.44 -3.98 5.19
C PHE A 62 -1.34 -3.46 6.32
N ASP A 63 -2.49 -4.10 6.53
CA ASP A 63 -3.46 -3.76 7.58
C ASP A 63 -2.93 -4.01 8.98
N THR A 64 -2.21 -5.13 9.16
CA THR A 64 -1.52 -5.44 10.42
C THR A 64 -0.52 -4.34 10.73
N MET A 65 0.34 -3.96 9.78
CA MET A 65 1.36 -2.93 9.98
C MET A 65 0.75 -1.55 10.28
N LYS A 66 -0.36 -1.15 9.63
CA LYS A 66 -1.11 0.08 9.98
C LYS A 66 -1.49 0.07 11.46
N CYS A 67 -2.01 -1.06 11.96
CA CYS A 67 -2.39 -1.23 13.36
C CYS A 67 -1.17 -1.25 14.30
N LEU A 68 -0.07 -1.92 13.93
CA LEU A 68 1.10 -2.05 14.80
C LEU A 68 1.86 -0.74 14.97
N LEU A 69 1.97 0.04 13.90
CA LEU A 69 2.76 1.27 13.87
C LEU A 69 1.95 2.50 14.27
N CYS A 70 0.61 2.37 14.32
CA CYS A 70 -0.32 3.45 14.63
C CYS A 70 -0.17 4.66 13.69
N VAL A 71 0.19 4.41 12.42
CA VAL A 71 0.34 5.43 11.38
C VAL A 71 -0.33 4.97 10.08
N PRO A 72 -0.76 5.90 9.22
CA PRO A 72 -1.18 5.54 7.88
C PRO A 72 0.02 4.95 7.11
N ILE A 73 -0.25 3.93 6.32
CA ILE A 73 0.69 3.36 5.36
C ILE A 73 0.09 3.58 3.97
N ILE A 74 0.89 4.12 3.06
CA ILE A 74 0.54 4.30 1.66
C ILE A 74 1.38 3.37 0.79
N GLN A 75 0.73 2.67 -0.12
CA GLN A 75 1.36 1.88 -1.17
C GLN A 75 1.37 2.67 -2.47
N GLY A 76 2.48 2.59 -3.20
CA GLY A 76 2.62 3.17 -4.53
C GLY A 76 3.20 2.22 -5.56
N TYR A 77 2.87 2.50 -6.81
CA TYR A 77 3.45 1.83 -7.98
C TYR A 77 4.16 2.85 -8.86
N GLY A 78 5.31 2.45 -9.37
CA GLY A 78 6.08 3.16 -10.36
C GLY A 78 7.38 2.41 -10.65
N GLN A 79 8.16 2.97 -11.56
CA GLN A 79 9.39 2.36 -12.04
C GLN A 79 10.48 3.44 -12.13
N THR A 80 11.71 3.01 -12.44
CA THR A 80 12.82 3.91 -12.74
C THR A 80 12.51 4.78 -13.95
N GLU A 81 11.84 4.21 -14.94
CA GLU A 81 11.44 4.84 -16.21
C GLU A 81 10.33 5.90 -16.01
N THR A 82 9.72 5.94 -14.83
CA THR A 82 8.67 6.91 -14.46
C THR A 82 9.11 7.88 -13.37
N ASN A 83 10.41 7.98 -13.08
CA ASN A 83 10.95 8.87 -12.05
C ASN A 83 10.28 8.69 -10.67
N ALA A 84 10.09 7.43 -10.25
CA ALA A 84 9.43 7.01 -8.99
C ALA A 84 7.88 6.80 -9.13
N PRO A 85 7.03 6.90 -8.08
CA PRO A 85 5.65 6.42 -8.19
C PRO A 85 4.84 7.27 -9.16
N VAL A 86 3.97 6.60 -9.93
CA VAL A 86 2.95 7.22 -10.79
C VAL A 86 1.53 7.00 -10.25
N ALA A 87 1.40 6.13 -9.24
CA ALA A 87 0.18 5.92 -8.45
C ALA A 87 0.51 5.82 -6.96
N LEU A 88 -0.39 6.34 -6.14
CA LEU A 88 -0.38 6.16 -4.68
C LEU A 88 -1.80 5.96 -4.15
N THR A 89 -1.92 5.09 -3.15
CA THR A 89 -3.09 5.05 -2.25
C THR A 89 -3.18 6.31 -1.39
N HIS A 90 -4.39 6.65 -0.98
CA HIS A 90 -4.60 7.79 -0.10
C HIS A 90 -4.31 7.42 1.38
N PRO A 91 -3.78 8.31 2.24
CA PRO A 91 -3.55 7.99 3.66
C PRO A 91 -4.83 7.61 4.45
N ARG A 92 -6.00 7.90 3.89
CA ARG A 92 -7.32 7.53 4.43
C ARG A 92 -8.05 6.52 3.53
N ASP A 93 -7.30 5.73 2.76
CA ASP A 93 -7.87 4.64 1.99
C ASP A 93 -8.33 3.51 2.93
N PRO A 94 -9.62 3.14 2.94
CA PRO A 94 -10.11 2.04 3.76
C PRO A 94 -9.72 0.67 3.21
N GLU A 95 -9.31 0.61 1.94
CA GLU A 95 -8.99 -0.63 1.25
C GLU A 95 -7.47 -0.83 1.18
N SER A 96 -7.09 -2.10 1.08
CA SER A 96 -5.71 -2.56 0.98
C SER A 96 -5.62 -3.59 -0.14
N GLY A 97 -4.44 -3.75 -0.75
CA GLY A 97 -4.26 -4.66 -1.90
C GLY A 97 -4.33 -3.98 -3.27
N HIS A 98 -4.26 -2.66 -3.31
CA HIS A 98 -4.16 -1.88 -4.54
C HIS A 98 -3.12 -0.77 -4.38
N VAL A 99 -2.68 -0.20 -5.50
CA VAL A 99 -1.61 0.81 -5.54
C VAL A 99 -2.15 2.24 -5.67
N GLY A 100 -3.47 2.38 -5.53
CA GLY A 100 -4.19 3.64 -5.72
C GLY A 100 -4.39 4.03 -7.19
N GLY A 101 -4.74 5.29 -7.39
CA GLY A 101 -5.00 5.87 -8.71
C GLY A 101 -3.79 6.62 -9.28
N PRO A 102 -3.82 6.99 -10.57
CA PRO A 102 -2.77 7.78 -11.19
C PRO A 102 -2.62 9.15 -10.50
N PHE A 103 -1.40 9.66 -10.46
CA PHE A 103 -1.17 11.07 -10.15
C PHE A 103 -1.90 11.98 -11.13
N THR A 104 -2.24 13.18 -10.70
CA THR A 104 -3.00 14.15 -11.50
C THR A 104 -2.32 14.56 -12.80
N CYS A 105 -1.00 14.38 -12.89
CA CYS A 105 -0.22 14.62 -14.11
C CYS A 105 -0.07 13.38 -15.02
N CYS A 106 -0.55 12.21 -14.59
CA CYS A 106 -0.38 10.95 -15.29
C CYS A 106 -1.72 10.40 -15.80
N MET A 107 -1.68 9.71 -16.94
CA MET A 107 -2.79 8.97 -17.53
C MET A 107 -2.40 7.50 -17.64
N PHE A 108 -3.33 6.62 -17.27
CA PHE A 108 -3.17 5.18 -17.40
C PHE A 108 -4.06 4.64 -18.50
N LYS A 109 -3.54 3.65 -19.24
CA LYS A 109 -4.30 2.84 -20.19
C LYS A 109 -3.90 1.38 -19.97
N THR A 110 -4.86 0.47 -20.05
CA THR A 110 -4.57 -0.96 -20.11
C THR A 110 -4.53 -1.39 -21.58
N GLN A 111 -3.46 -2.07 -22.00
CA GLN A 111 -3.29 -2.62 -23.34
C GLN A 111 -3.46 -4.14 -23.28
N ASP A 112 -4.31 -4.71 -24.14
CA ASP A 112 -4.55 -6.15 -24.17
C ASP A 112 -3.25 -6.92 -24.47
N ILE A 113 -3.08 -8.07 -23.82
CA ILE A 113 -1.98 -9.01 -24.05
C ILE A 113 -2.60 -10.38 -24.41
N PRO A 114 -2.88 -10.64 -25.70
CA PRO A 114 -3.52 -11.89 -26.14
C PRO A 114 -2.77 -13.14 -25.70
N ASP A 115 -1.43 -13.12 -25.73
CA ASP A 115 -0.59 -14.26 -25.37
C ASP A 115 -0.70 -14.65 -23.89
N MET A 116 -1.14 -13.74 -23.02
CA MET A 116 -1.38 -13.99 -21.59
C MET A 116 -2.88 -14.10 -21.27
N GLU A 117 -3.76 -14.08 -22.28
CA GLU A 117 -5.21 -14.07 -22.13
C GLU A 117 -5.70 -12.91 -21.25
N TYR A 118 -5.03 -11.75 -21.31
CA TYR A 118 -5.40 -10.55 -20.57
C TYR A 118 -6.04 -9.55 -21.51
N THR A 119 -7.31 -9.22 -21.24
CA THR A 119 -8.06 -8.30 -22.10
C THR A 119 -8.74 -7.19 -21.30
N SER A 120 -8.84 -6.02 -21.92
CA SER A 120 -9.54 -4.86 -21.41
C SER A 120 -11.05 -5.07 -21.25
N ILE A 121 -11.60 -6.15 -21.82
CA ILE A 121 -13.02 -6.52 -21.67
C ILE A 121 -13.27 -7.52 -20.54
N ASP A 122 -12.21 -8.02 -19.88
CA ASP A 122 -12.33 -8.95 -18.76
C ASP A 122 -13.23 -8.39 -17.65
N LYS A 123 -14.01 -9.28 -17.02
CA LYS A 123 -14.96 -8.96 -15.95
C LYS A 123 -14.60 -9.72 -14.67
N PRO A 124 -14.80 -9.13 -13.47
CA PRO A 124 -15.34 -7.79 -13.22
C PRO A 124 -14.30 -6.67 -13.42
N PHE A 125 -13.01 -7.02 -13.50
CA PHE A 125 -11.91 -6.06 -13.60
C PHE A 125 -11.12 -6.27 -14.90
N PRO A 126 -11.02 -5.25 -15.78
CA PRO A 126 -10.19 -5.28 -16.98
C PRO A 126 -8.71 -5.57 -16.67
N ARG A 127 -8.04 -6.35 -17.54
CA ARG A 127 -6.62 -6.73 -17.37
C ARG A 127 -5.81 -6.47 -18.64
N GLY A 128 -4.49 -6.37 -18.50
CA GLY A 128 -3.55 -6.13 -19.60
C GLY A 128 -2.30 -5.39 -19.12
N GLU A 129 -1.48 -4.96 -20.05
CA GLU A 129 -0.28 -4.17 -19.77
C GLU A 129 -0.66 -2.74 -19.35
N LEU A 130 -0.13 -2.27 -18.23
CA LEU A 130 -0.33 -0.90 -17.79
C LEU A 130 0.58 0.06 -18.57
N CYS A 131 0.00 0.83 -19.48
CA CYS A 131 0.68 1.93 -20.16
C CYS A 131 0.50 3.23 -19.40
N VAL A 132 1.58 3.99 -19.24
CA VAL A 132 1.59 5.27 -18.53
C VAL A 132 1.99 6.41 -19.48
N LYS A 133 1.26 7.52 -19.43
CA LYS A 133 1.58 8.76 -20.17
C LYS A 133 1.56 9.95 -19.22
N GLY A 134 2.60 10.78 -19.24
CA GLY A 134 2.67 11.99 -18.42
C GLY A 134 4.09 12.52 -18.32
N PRO A 135 4.30 13.67 -17.66
CA PRO A 135 5.62 14.28 -17.50
C PRO A 135 6.55 13.48 -16.58
N ALA A 136 6.02 12.48 -15.86
CA ALA A 136 6.82 11.57 -15.04
C ALA A 136 7.63 10.56 -15.88
N VAL A 137 7.18 10.25 -17.11
CA VAL A 137 7.87 9.29 -17.99
C VAL A 137 9.19 9.89 -18.48
N PHE A 138 10.29 9.16 -18.29
CA PHE A 138 11.62 9.58 -18.72
C PHE A 138 11.73 9.73 -20.26
N GLN A 139 12.80 10.36 -20.73
CA GLN A 139 12.98 10.59 -22.17
C GLN A 139 13.31 9.30 -22.95
N GLY A 140 13.91 8.33 -22.28
CA GLY A 140 14.35 7.06 -22.86
C GLY A 140 15.61 6.56 -22.18
N TYR A 141 16.06 5.38 -22.58
CA TYR A 141 17.31 4.81 -22.10
C TYR A 141 18.51 5.48 -22.77
N PHE A 142 19.58 5.66 -22.01
CA PHE A 142 20.82 6.26 -22.51
C PHE A 142 21.45 5.39 -23.61
N ASN A 143 21.89 6.02 -24.71
CA ASN A 143 22.48 5.36 -25.88
C ASN A 143 21.65 4.22 -26.48
N ASN A 144 20.33 4.24 -26.31
CA ASN A 144 19.43 3.27 -26.91
C ASN A 144 18.39 4.01 -27.77
N THR A 145 18.74 4.21 -29.03
CA THR A 145 17.91 4.94 -30.01
C THR A 145 16.90 4.05 -30.72
N GLU A 146 16.96 2.73 -30.54
CA GLU A 146 15.99 1.80 -31.13
C GLU A 146 14.71 1.81 -30.29
N LYS A 147 13.58 2.07 -30.95
CA LYS A 147 12.23 1.94 -30.44
C LYS A 147 11.40 1.21 -31.48
#